data_AF-A0A2W1E784-F1
#
_entry.id   AF-A0A2W1E784-F1
#
_cell.length_a   1.000
_cell.length_b   1.000
_cell.length_c   1.000
_cell.angle_alpha   90.00
_cell.angle_beta   90.00
_cell.angle_gamma   90.00
#
_symmetry.space_group_name_H-M   'P 1'
#
loop_
_entity.id
_entity.type
_entity.pdbx_description
1 polymer ?
#
loop_
_entity_poly.entity_id
_entity_poly.type
_entity_poly.pdbx_seq_one_letter_code
_entity_poly.pdbx_strand_id
1 'polypeptide(L)'
;MAHEHNRPDRDTYIRVDYHRLADWPDCWNRARSAEGDRITEDGLCLDMYHAIKYGYSCSAYIINLVEPGWPITSMIGYALSSIMHYPSVNGDATEECRMNGDGCALEEWVHWNDHDQGTQLLYQMRKPSEMDLLWVKITYPWHVET
;
A
#
# COMPACT_ATOMS: atom_id res chain seq x y z
N MET A 1 -14.11 3.95 0.14
CA MET A 1 -13.18 2.95 -0.40
C MET A 1 -11.80 3.29 0.15
N ALA A 2 -11.10 2.35 0.77
CA ALA A 2 -9.69 2.52 1.14
C ALA A 2 -8.79 2.23 -0.08
N HIS A 3 -7.47 2.40 0.02
CA HIS A 3 -6.59 1.92 -1.03
C HIS A 3 -6.50 0.39 -1.03
N GLU A 4 -6.40 -0.20 -2.21
CA GLU A 4 -6.43 -1.66 -2.37
C GLU A 4 -5.19 -2.30 -1.72
N HIS A 5 -4.03 -1.64 -1.81
CA HIS A 5 -2.77 -2.07 -1.17
C HIS A 5 -2.74 -1.91 0.36
N ASN A 6 -3.82 -1.46 1.01
CA ASN A 6 -3.95 -1.52 2.48
C ASN A 6 -4.78 -2.73 2.95
N ARG A 7 -5.33 -3.57 2.05
CA ARG A 7 -6.19 -4.70 2.46
C ARG A 7 -5.45 -5.78 3.28
N PRO A 8 -6.14 -6.49 4.19
CA PRO A 8 -5.55 -7.58 4.98
C PRO A 8 -5.06 -8.80 4.17
N ASP A 9 -5.52 -8.97 2.94
CA ASP A 9 -5.16 -10.08 2.04
C ASP A 9 -4.08 -9.71 1.00
N ARG A 10 -3.59 -8.46 1.01
CA ARG A 10 -2.73 -7.90 -0.04
C ARG A 10 -1.42 -8.67 -0.25
N ASP A 11 -0.80 -9.21 0.80
CA ASP A 11 0.57 -9.75 0.75
C ASP A 11 0.62 -11.07 -0.08
N THR A 12 -0.56 -11.61 -0.41
CA THR A 12 -0.77 -12.67 -1.41
C THR A 12 -0.49 -12.18 -2.84
N TYR A 13 -0.79 -10.91 -3.14
CA TYR A 13 -0.81 -10.34 -4.50
C TYR A 13 0.32 -9.33 -4.75
N ILE A 14 0.78 -8.62 -3.72
CA ILE A 14 1.84 -7.63 -3.79
C ILE A 14 2.92 -7.83 -2.74
N ARG A 15 4.13 -7.37 -3.04
CA ARG A 15 5.19 -7.13 -2.07
C ARG A 15 5.17 -5.66 -1.66
N VAL A 16 5.32 -5.40 -0.36
CA VAL A 16 5.64 -4.08 0.19
C VAL A 16 6.97 -4.16 0.94
N ASP A 17 7.94 -3.33 0.57
CA ASP A 17 9.21 -3.16 1.29
C ASP A 17 9.40 -1.67 1.63
N TYR A 18 9.05 -1.31 2.87
CA TYR A 18 9.05 0.07 3.33
C TYR A 18 10.46 0.68 3.40
N HIS A 19 11.53 -0.13 3.42
CA HIS A 19 12.92 0.36 3.38
C HIS A 19 13.27 1.05 2.05
N ARG A 20 12.45 0.83 1.01
CA ARG A 20 12.59 1.39 -0.33
C ARG A 20 11.73 2.63 -0.57
N LEU A 21 11.07 3.16 0.46
CA LEU A 21 10.40 4.46 0.39
C LEU A 21 11.45 5.57 0.36
N ALA A 22 11.20 6.62 -0.42
CA ALA A 22 12.16 7.71 -0.63
C ALA A 22 12.52 8.46 0.67
N ASP A 23 11.61 8.53 1.63
CA ASP A 23 11.78 9.19 2.92
C ASP A 23 12.24 8.24 4.05
N TRP A 24 12.34 6.93 3.79
CA TRP A 24 12.63 5.93 4.82
C TRP A 24 13.86 6.26 5.70
N PRO A 25 15.04 6.61 5.14
CA PRO A 25 16.21 6.92 5.96
C PRO A 25 15.98 8.08 6.92
N ASP A 26 15.27 9.13 6.48
CA ASP A 26 14.96 10.29 7.31
C ASP A 26 13.88 9.97 8.34
N CYS A 27 12.87 9.17 7.99
CA CYS A 27 11.84 8.70 8.91
C CYS A 27 12.43 7.86 10.04
N TRP A 28 13.29 6.90 9.69
CA TRP A 28 13.98 6.05 10.67
C TRP A 28 14.91 6.86 11.56
N ASN A 29 15.73 7.74 10.98
CA ASN A 29 16.61 8.62 11.76
C ASN A 29 15.83 9.52 12.74
N ARG A 30 14.67 10.08 12.34
CA ARG A 30 13.80 10.86 13.22
C ARG A 30 13.24 10.03 14.37
N ALA A 31 12.65 8.86 14.07
CA ALA A 31 12.08 7.98 15.07
C ALA A 31 13.15 7.50 16.06
N ARG A 32 14.29 7.02 15.55
CA ARG A 32 15.39 6.51 16.36
C ARG A 32 16.02 7.58 17.26
N SER A 33 16.15 8.81 16.76
CA SER A 33 16.65 9.94 17.56
C SER A 33 15.71 10.35 18.69
N ALA A 34 14.40 10.13 18.54
CA ALA A 34 13.40 10.51 19.54
C ALA A 34 13.11 9.41 20.58
N GLU A 35 13.06 8.15 20.15
CA GLU A 35 12.64 7.01 20.98
C GLU A 35 13.84 6.22 21.53
N GLY A 36 14.98 6.23 20.81
CA GLY A 36 16.19 5.47 21.12
C GLY A 36 16.02 3.96 20.92
N ASP A 37 16.62 3.19 21.81
CA ASP A 37 16.51 1.72 21.92
C ASP A 37 15.17 1.26 22.51
N ARG A 38 14.08 1.81 21.97
CA ARG A 38 12.68 1.40 22.18
C ARG A 38 11.90 1.25 20.88
N ILE A 39 12.34 1.90 19.80
CA ILE A 39 11.75 1.77 18.46
C ILE A 39 12.58 0.81 17.61
N THR A 40 11.89 -0.02 16.81
CA THR A 40 12.44 -0.89 15.78
C THR A 40 11.97 -0.44 14.40
N GLU A 41 12.59 -0.95 13.34
CA GLU A 41 12.25 -0.57 11.96
C GLU A 41 10.80 -0.97 11.62
N ASP A 42 10.42 -2.22 11.90
CA ASP A 42 9.02 -2.68 11.87
C ASP A 42 8.09 -1.85 12.78
N GLY A 43 8.58 -1.47 13.97
CA GLY A 43 7.83 -0.67 14.94
C GLY A 43 7.53 0.75 14.46
N LEU A 44 8.22 1.24 13.42
CA LEU A 44 7.91 2.50 12.75
C LEU A 44 6.89 2.33 11.62
N CYS A 45 7.04 1.29 10.78
CA CYS A 45 6.27 1.18 9.52
C CYS A 45 5.16 0.10 9.51
N LEU A 46 4.99 -0.66 10.59
CA LEU A 46 3.83 -1.55 10.81
C LEU A 46 2.89 -1.06 11.93
N ASP A 47 3.26 -0.02 12.67
CA ASP A 47 2.42 0.62 13.70
C ASP A 47 1.90 2.00 13.22
N MET A 48 0.58 2.15 13.17
CA MET A 48 -0.07 3.34 12.62
C MET A 48 0.24 4.61 13.43
N TYR A 49 0.40 4.49 14.75
CA TYR A 49 0.72 5.64 15.59
C TYR A 49 2.15 6.15 15.35
N HIS A 50 3.14 5.25 15.32
CA HIS A 50 4.52 5.64 15.04
C HIS A 50 4.71 6.11 13.60
N ALA A 51 4.03 5.50 12.62
CA ALA A 51 4.05 5.95 11.23
C ALA A 51 3.50 7.38 11.08
N ILE A 52 2.30 7.68 11.59
CA ILE A 52 1.75 9.05 11.57
C ILE A 52 2.67 10.04 12.31
N LYS A 53 3.28 9.62 13.43
CA LYS A 53 4.13 10.47 14.28
C LYS A 53 5.51 10.77 13.68
N TYR A 54 6.09 9.85 12.91
CA TYR A 54 7.50 9.93 12.47
C TYR A 54 7.74 9.65 10.99
N GLY A 55 6.95 8.79 10.34
CA GLY A 55 7.17 8.27 8.99
C GLY A 55 5.90 8.27 8.14
N TYR A 56 5.52 9.45 7.65
CA TYR A 56 4.24 9.69 6.99
C TYR A 56 4.02 8.78 5.77
N SER A 57 5.02 8.57 4.90
CA SER A 57 4.84 7.69 3.74
C SER A 57 4.58 6.24 4.17
N CYS A 58 5.16 5.76 5.28
CA CYS A 58 4.85 4.42 5.79
C CYS A 58 3.40 4.23 6.21
N SER A 59 2.70 5.26 6.72
CA SER A 59 1.29 5.11 7.15
C SER A 59 0.39 4.71 5.98
N ALA A 60 0.73 5.16 4.77
CA ALA A 60 0.04 4.81 3.53
C ALA A 60 0.19 3.33 3.14
N TYR A 61 1.12 2.57 3.71
CA TYR A 61 1.37 1.15 3.38
C TYR A 61 1.15 0.20 4.58
N ILE A 62 0.55 0.64 5.67
CA ILE A 62 0.20 -0.26 6.78
C ILE A 62 -0.94 -1.19 6.37
N ILE A 63 -0.84 -2.47 6.77
CA ILE A 63 -1.82 -3.48 6.42
C ILE A 63 -3.09 -3.37 7.28
N ASN A 64 -4.24 -3.66 6.69
CA ASN A 64 -5.56 -3.70 7.29
C ASN A 64 -6.05 -2.38 7.91
N LEU A 65 -5.37 -1.25 7.69
CA LEU A 65 -5.69 0.04 8.30
C LEU A 65 -5.72 1.18 7.27
N VAL A 66 -6.62 2.14 7.48
CA VAL A 66 -6.60 3.47 6.86
C VAL A 66 -6.42 4.52 7.96
N GLU A 67 -5.70 5.60 7.69
CA GLU A 67 -5.52 6.71 8.65
C GLU A 67 -6.88 7.21 9.18
N PRO A 68 -7.06 7.42 10.51
CA PRO A 68 -6.07 7.42 11.59
C PRO A 68 -5.86 6.06 12.30
N GLY A 69 -6.22 4.95 11.67
CA GLY A 69 -6.16 3.60 12.24
C GLY A 69 -7.51 2.87 12.24
N TRP A 70 -8.37 3.13 11.25
CA TRP A 70 -9.63 2.40 11.09
C TRP A 70 -9.42 1.09 10.33
N PRO A 71 -9.99 -0.03 10.78
CA PRO A 71 -9.81 -1.33 10.14
C PRO A 71 -10.51 -1.39 8.77
N ILE A 72 -9.89 -2.09 7.82
CA ILE A 72 -10.42 -2.26 6.46
C ILE A 72 -11.21 -3.56 6.36
N THR A 73 -12.50 -3.45 6.03
CA THR A 73 -13.32 -4.61 5.65
C THR A 73 -13.49 -4.63 4.12
N SER A 74 -13.08 -5.73 3.48
CA SER A 74 -13.43 -5.98 2.08
C SER A 74 -14.57 -6.98 1.98
N MET A 75 -15.44 -6.76 1.00
CA MET A 75 -16.59 -7.62 0.67
C MET A 75 -16.44 -8.29 -0.70
N ILE A 76 -15.30 -8.07 -1.37
CA ILE A 76 -15.02 -8.52 -2.74
C ILE A 76 -13.56 -8.98 -2.87
N GLY A 77 -13.23 -9.73 -3.92
CA GLY A 77 -11.86 -10.18 -4.20
C GLY A 77 -10.86 -9.03 -4.37
N TYR A 78 -9.57 -9.32 -4.24
CA TYR A 78 -8.49 -8.34 -4.46
C TYR A 78 -8.40 -7.93 -5.94
N ALA A 79 -8.20 -6.64 -6.21
CA ALA A 79 -8.18 -6.09 -7.55
C ALA A 79 -6.89 -5.29 -7.82
N LEU A 80 -5.85 -5.95 -8.34
CA LEU A 80 -4.64 -5.29 -8.86
C LEU A 80 -4.94 -4.21 -9.92
N SER A 81 -6.08 -4.32 -10.60
CA SER A 81 -6.59 -3.33 -11.56
C SER A 81 -7.46 -2.22 -10.95
N SER A 82 -7.61 -2.16 -9.62
CA SER A 82 -8.39 -1.12 -8.94
C SER A 82 -7.82 0.27 -9.19
N ILE A 83 -8.71 1.24 -9.39
CA ILE A 83 -8.34 2.67 -9.45
C ILE A 83 -7.82 3.21 -8.11
N MET A 84 -8.06 2.48 -7.01
CA MET A 84 -7.57 2.79 -5.67
C MET A 84 -6.26 2.05 -5.32
N HIS A 85 -5.67 1.30 -6.26
CA HIS A 85 -4.36 0.69 -6.04
C HIS A 85 -3.24 1.67 -6.40
N TYR A 86 -2.28 1.87 -5.49
CA TYR A 86 -1.08 2.62 -5.85
C TYR A 86 -0.23 1.84 -6.87
N PRO A 87 0.35 2.51 -7.89
CA PRO A 87 1.36 1.90 -8.75
C PRO A 87 2.70 1.76 -8.01
N SER A 88 3.59 0.92 -8.54
CA SER A 88 4.99 0.81 -8.06
C SER A 88 5.75 2.13 -8.15
N VAL A 89 5.59 2.83 -9.28
CA VAL A 89 6.17 4.16 -9.50
C VAL A 89 5.16 5.22 -9.09
N ASN A 90 5.28 5.71 -7.85
CA ASN A 90 4.36 6.68 -7.24
C ASN A 90 5.12 7.85 -6.57
N GLY A 91 4.42 8.64 -5.75
CA GLY A 91 5.00 9.82 -5.07
C GLY A 91 6.04 9.48 -3.99
N ASP A 92 5.94 8.31 -3.38
CA ASP A 92 6.82 7.83 -2.30
C ASP A 92 8.03 7.04 -2.82
N ALA A 93 8.09 6.80 -4.14
CA ALA A 93 9.15 6.03 -4.77
C ALA A 93 10.50 6.77 -4.80
N THR A 94 11.59 6.03 -4.58
CA THR A 94 12.98 6.49 -4.77
C THR A 94 13.22 6.99 -6.19
N GLU A 95 14.28 7.78 -6.39
CA GLU A 95 14.68 8.21 -7.73
C GLU A 95 15.00 7.03 -8.65
N GLU A 96 15.62 5.97 -8.12
CA GLU A 96 15.93 4.73 -8.85
C GLU A 96 14.67 4.03 -9.36
N CYS A 97 13.67 3.82 -8.48
CA CYS A 97 12.37 3.26 -8.88
C CYS A 97 11.65 4.17 -9.90
N ARG A 98 11.70 5.50 -9.74
CA ARG A 98 11.04 6.43 -10.67
C ARG A 98 11.67 6.47 -12.05
N MET A 99 12.99 6.31 -12.14
CA MET A 99 13.72 6.38 -13.41
C MET A 99 13.78 5.03 -14.14
N ASN A 100 13.96 3.93 -13.40
CA ASN A 100 14.25 2.61 -13.97
C ASN A 100 13.15 1.57 -13.70
N GLY A 101 12.32 1.78 -12.68
CA GLY A 101 11.41 0.76 -12.14
C GLY A 101 12.07 -0.24 -11.19
N ASP A 102 13.37 -0.10 -10.93
CA ASP A 102 14.12 -0.99 -10.04
C ASP A 102 13.99 -0.56 -8.57
N GLY A 103 13.92 -1.52 -7.66
CA GLY A 103 13.94 -1.23 -6.23
C GLY A 103 12.72 -0.44 -5.72
N CYS A 104 11.55 -0.62 -6.33
CA CYS A 104 10.31 0.00 -5.85
C CYS A 104 9.85 -0.58 -4.49
N ALA A 105 9.15 0.26 -3.71
CA ALA A 105 8.60 -0.11 -2.39
C ALA A 105 7.30 -0.93 -2.46
N LEU A 106 6.59 -0.87 -3.59
CA LEU A 106 5.39 -1.66 -3.87
C LEU A 106 5.60 -2.35 -5.22
N GLU A 107 5.40 -3.66 -5.27
CA GLU A 107 5.53 -4.46 -6.51
C GLU A 107 4.47 -5.57 -6.53
N GLU A 108 4.06 -6.03 -7.71
CA GLU A 108 3.16 -7.18 -7.89
C GLU A 108 3.96 -8.49 -7.86
N TRP A 109 3.42 -9.55 -7.23
CA TRP A 109 4.00 -10.89 -7.37
C TRP A 109 3.72 -11.44 -8.77
N VAL A 110 4.76 -11.91 -9.48
CA VAL A 110 4.60 -12.54 -10.82
C VAL A 110 3.64 -13.72 -10.76
N HIS A 111 3.63 -14.45 -9.64
CA HIS A 111 2.65 -15.48 -9.35
C HIS A 111 2.17 -15.42 -7.91
N TRP A 112 0.88 -15.10 -7.70
CA TRP A 112 0.29 -14.82 -6.38
C TRP A 112 0.34 -15.98 -5.38
N ASN A 113 0.53 -17.22 -5.83
CA ASN A 113 0.69 -18.40 -4.95
C ASN A 113 2.10 -19.00 -4.93
N ASP A 114 3.03 -18.40 -5.67
CA ASP A 114 4.41 -18.87 -5.83
C ASP A 114 5.36 -17.67 -5.93
N HIS A 115 5.68 -17.10 -4.76
CA HIS A 115 6.45 -15.86 -4.63
C HIS A 115 7.93 -16.03 -5.01
N ASP A 116 8.42 -17.26 -5.19
CA ASP A 116 9.77 -17.55 -5.66
C ASP A 116 9.98 -17.14 -7.13
N GLN A 117 8.90 -16.93 -7.89
CA GLN A 117 8.95 -16.37 -9.25
C GLN A 117 9.26 -14.86 -9.30
N GLY A 118 9.36 -14.22 -8.14
CA GLY A 118 9.75 -12.82 -8.01
C GLY A 118 8.61 -11.83 -8.29
N THR A 119 9.00 -10.57 -8.51
CA THR A 119 8.09 -9.43 -8.59
C THR A 119 8.18 -8.70 -9.93
N GLN A 120 7.11 -7.97 -10.26
CA GLN A 120 7.03 -7.07 -11.41
C GLN A 120 6.44 -5.71 -11.02
N LEU A 121 6.58 -4.73 -11.90
CA LEU A 121 5.98 -3.40 -11.72
C LEU A 121 4.47 -3.46 -11.84
N LEU A 122 3.78 -2.89 -10.85
CA LEU A 122 2.35 -2.62 -10.92
C LEU A 122 2.10 -1.25 -11.55
N TYR A 123 1.41 -1.25 -12.68
CA TYR A 123 1.15 -0.04 -13.48
C TYR A 123 -0.05 0.76 -12.98
N GLN A 124 -0.01 2.08 -13.16
CA GLN A 124 -1.08 2.97 -12.73
C GLN A 124 -2.36 2.76 -13.55
N MET A 125 -3.44 2.39 -12.87
CA MET A 125 -4.77 2.31 -13.44
C MET A 125 -5.35 3.72 -13.62
N ARG A 126 -6.00 3.99 -14.76
CA ARG A 126 -6.55 5.31 -15.13
C ARG A 126 -8.07 5.37 -15.21
N LYS A 127 -8.75 4.27 -14.88
CA LYS A 127 -10.20 4.14 -14.84
C LYS A 127 -10.59 3.09 -13.78
N PRO A 128 -11.79 3.15 -13.21
CA PRO A 128 -12.32 2.08 -12.36
C PRO A 128 -12.32 0.72 -13.08
N SER A 129 -11.92 -0.30 -12.34
CA SER A 129 -12.09 -1.72 -12.68
C SER A 129 -13.55 -2.16 -12.52
N GLU A 130 -13.87 -3.35 -13.01
CA GLU A 130 -15.17 -3.99 -12.75
C GLU A 130 -15.41 -4.21 -11.25
N MET A 131 -14.36 -4.46 -10.48
CA MET A 131 -14.41 -4.66 -9.03
C MET A 131 -14.69 -3.36 -8.27
N ASP A 132 -14.13 -2.23 -8.71
CA ASP A 132 -14.46 -0.91 -8.15
C ASP A 132 -15.94 -0.56 -8.39
N LEU A 133 -16.43 -0.82 -9.61
CA LEU A 133 -17.84 -0.62 -9.98
C LEU A 133 -18.78 -1.56 -9.18
N LEU A 134 -18.36 -2.80 -8.92
CA LEU A 134 -19.09 -3.74 -8.08
C LEU A 134 -19.15 -3.27 -6.63
N TRP A 135 -18.02 -2.82 -6.06
CA TRP A 135 -17.97 -2.26 -4.70
C TRP A 135 -18.96 -1.11 -4.54
N VAL A 136 -18.95 -0.14 -5.46
CA VAL A 136 -19.87 1.02 -5.43
C VAL A 136 -21.34 0.58 -5.46
N LYS A 137 -21.69 -0.40 -6.30
CA LYS A 137 -23.07 -0.93 -6.42
C LYS A 137 -23.53 -1.70 -5.18
N ILE A 138 -22.62 -2.34 -4.45
CA ILE A 138 -22.93 -3.06 -3.20
C ILE A 138 -23.03 -2.07 -2.03
N THR A 139 -22.13 -1.08 -1.96
CA THR A 139 -22.04 -0.16 -0.81
C THR A 139 -23.10 0.94 -0.83
N TYR A 140 -23.47 1.46 -2.00
CA TYR A 140 -24.45 2.54 -2.13
C TYR A 140 -25.74 2.06 -2.78
N PRO A 141 -26.93 2.41 -2.24
CA PRO A 141 -28.21 2.03 -2.83
C PRO A 141 -28.36 2.66 -4.23
N TRP A 142 -28.19 1.83 -5.25
CA TRP A 142 -28.34 2.23 -6.65
C TRP A 142 -29.81 2.16 -7.08
N HIS A 143 -30.48 3.31 -7.13
CA HIS A 143 -31.74 3.42 -7.83
C HIS A 143 -31.48 3.53 -9.34
N VAL A 144 -31.83 2.47 -10.07
CA VAL A 144 -31.97 2.56 -11.53
C VAL A 144 -33.31 3.23 -11.82
N GLU A 145 -33.29 4.44 -12.36
CA GLU A 145 -34.49 5.03 -12.95
C GLU A 145 -34.87 4.18 -14.18
N THR A 146 -36.09 3.63 -14.14
CA THR A 146 -36.66 2.72 -15.15
C THR A 146 -37.51 3.45 -16.18
#